data_AF-A0A1A9QE42-F1
#
_entry.id   AF-A0A1A9QE42-F1
#
_cell.length_a   1.000
_cell.length_b   1.000
_cell.length_c   1.000
_cell.angle_alpha   90.00
_cell.angle_beta   90.00
_cell.angle_gamma   90.00
#
_symmetry.space_group_name_H-M   'P 1'
#
loop_
_entity.id
_entity.type
_entity.pdbx_description
1 polymer ?
#
loop_
_entity_poly.entity_id
_entity_poly.type
_entity_poly.pdbx_seq_one_letter_code
_entity_poly.pdbx_strand_id
1 'polypeptide(L)'
;MALKPILTAIAGVGTIGGVATGSYYLLRTNEDNKDTEIKVVTPKSLLQELAGDDFEKLNTATDNPEHDKEWGELIKKYLNPGNIKKINLATPITAGDGKTADNILALKNACKTLLQKSENIVDKDKEMARNWCNKKSALIPKATEGSLPRA
;
A
#
# COMPACT_ATOMS: atom_id res chain seq x y z
N MET A 1 18.76 -59.79 42.68
CA MET A 1 19.75 -59.83 41.58
C MET A 1 19.61 -58.55 40.78
N ALA A 2 20.67 -57.76 40.69
CA ALA A 2 20.70 -56.50 39.95
C ALA A 2 21.20 -56.74 38.53
N LEU A 3 20.54 -56.16 37.52
CA LEU A 3 21.04 -56.12 36.15
C LEU A 3 20.98 -54.68 35.65
N LYS A 4 22.17 -54.17 35.30
CA LYS A 4 22.44 -52.83 34.75
C LYS A 4 22.21 -52.83 33.23
N PRO A 5 21.87 -51.69 32.61
CA PRO A 5 21.61 -51.59 31.17
C PRO A 5 22.92 -51.55 30.35
N ILE A 6 22.91 -52.23 29.19
CA ILE A 6 23.98 -52.25 28.20
C ILE A 6 23.58 -51.39 26.99
N LEU A 7 24.54 -50.58 26.55
CA LEU A 7 24.62 -49.72 25.36
C LEU A 7 24.17 -50.38 24.06
N THR A 8 23.64 -49.59 23.10
CA THR A 8 24.06 -49.73 21.69
C THR A 8 23.72 -48.48 20.85
N ALA A 9 24.75 -47.99 20.16
CA ALA A 9 24.69 -46.94 19.15
C ALA A 9 24.09 -47.47 17.84
N ILE A 10 23.34 -46.63 17.12
CA ILE A 10 22.89 -46.93 15.76
C ILE A 10 23.54 -45.92 14.82
N ALA A 11 24.48 -46.41 14.03
CA ALA A 11 25.05 -45.71 12.89
C ALA A 11 24.03 -45.72 11.73
N GLY A 12 23.69 -44.54 11.21
CA GLY A 12 22.85 -44.38 10.03
C GLY A 12 23.64 -43.77 8.87
N VAL A 13 23.67 -44.49 7.76
CA VAL A 13 24.49 -44.27 6.55
C VAL A 13 23.78 -43.35 5.54
N GLY A 14 24.53 -42.37 5.03
CA GLY A 14 24.78 -42.12 3.60
C GLY A 14 23.64 -41.84 2.60
N THR A 15 23.83 -40.70 1.91
CA THR A 15 23.51 -40.37 0.51
C THR A 15 22.05 -40.09 0.09
N ILE A 16 21.73 -38.81 -0.04
CA ILE A 16 20.84 -38.34 -1.11
C ILE A 16 21.60 -37.27 -1.89
N GLY A 17 22.07 -37.66 -3.08
CA GLY A 17 22.62 -36.75 -4.07
C GLY A 17 21.51 -35.87 -4.65
N GLY A 18 21.79 -34.58 -4.74
CA GLY A 18 20.96 -33.59 -5.42
C GLY A 18 21.71 -32.27 -5.40
N VAL A 19 22.41 -31.96 -6.49
CA VAL A 19 23.02 -30.63 -6.70
C VAL A 19 21.89 -29.62 -6.89
N ALA A 20 21.58 -28.87 -5.84
CA ALA A 20 20.88 -27.61 -5.97
C ALA A 20 21.93 -26.52 -6.23
N THR A 21 22.11 -26.19 -7.51
CA THR A 21 22.67 -24.90 -7.91
C THR A 21 21.71 -23.81 -7.44
N GLY A 22 22.10 -23.09 -6.39
CA GLY A 22 21.26 -22.05 -5.81
C GLY A 22 22.04 -21.16 -4.86
N SER A 23 22.89 -20.32 -5.44
CA SER A 23 23.38 -19.05 -4.92
C SER A 23 23.73 -18.99 -3.42
N TYR A 24 25.02 -19.16 -3.15
CA TYR A 24 25.81 -18.36 -2.21
C TYR A 24 25.01 -17.31 -1.43
N TYR A 25 24.54 -17.66 -0.23
CA TYR A 25 24.43 -16.69 0.86
C TYR A 25 25.44 -17.11 1.92
N LEU A 26 26.59 -16.43 1.86
CA LEU A 26 27.65 -16.49 2.86
C LEU A 26 27.09 -16.09 4.22
N LEU A 27 26.60 -17.05 4.99
CA LEU A 27 26.51 -16.95 6.43
C LEU A 27 27.94 -17.06 6.98
N ARG A 28 28.63 -15.92 7.00
CA ARG A 28 29.83 -15.73 7.81
C ARG A 28 29.37 -15.07 9.11
N THR A 29 28.99 -15.89 10.07
CA THR A 29 28.85 -15.43 11.46
C THR A 29 30.24 -15.17 12.00
N ASN A 30 30.71 -13.93 11.88
CA ASN A 30 31.78 -13.46 12.76
C ASN A 30 31.08 -13.06 14.07
N GLU A 31 31.26 -13.88 15.10
CA GLU A 31 30.80 -13.70 16.48
C GLU A 31 31.52 -12.58 17.25
N ASP A 32 32.14 -11.63 16.56
CA ASP A 32 32.84 -10.51 17.18
C ASP A 32 32.49 -9.25 16.39
N ASN A 33 31.44 -8.56 16.83
CA ASN A 33 31.23 -7.11 16.78
C ASN A 33 29.77 -6.84 17.22
N LYS A 34 29.58 -6.67 18.54
CA LYS A 34 28.49 -5.83 19.06
C LYS A 34 28.59 -4.46 18.39
N ASP A 35 27.46 -3.84 18.08
CA ASP A 35 27.32 -2.52 17.44
C ASP A 35 27.43 -2.46 15.91
N THR A 36 26.71 -3.33 15.21
CA THR A 36 26.17 -2.94 13.89
C THR A 36 24.66 -3.04 13.93
N GLU A 37 24.02 -1.91 14.23
CA GLU A 37 22.58 -1.73 14.06
C GLU A 37 22.24 -2.08 12.61
N ILE A 38 21.61 -3.24 12.40
CA ILE A 38 21.03 -3.60 11.11
C ILE A 38 19.93 -2.56 10.86
N LYS A 39 20.25 -1.50 10.12
CA LYS A 39 19.25 -0.64 9.50
C LYS A 39 18.48 -1.51 8.51
N VAL A 40 17.43 -2.14 9.00
CA VAL A 40 16.37 -2.70 8.18
C VAL A 40 15.83 -1.50 7.40
N VAL A 41 16.25 -1.36 6.14
CA VAL A 41 15.68 -0.38 5.22
C VAL A 41 14.30 -0.92 4.87
N THR A 42 13.32 -0.65 5.72
CA THR A 42 11.92 -0.92 5.41
C THR A 42 11.56 -0.07 4.21
N PRO A 43 11.10 -0.66 3.09
CA PRO A 43 10.72 0.12 1.91
C PRO A 43 9.62 1.09 2.31
N LYS A 44 9.86 2.39 2.09
CA LYS A 44 8.88 3.43 2.41
C LYS A 44 7.61 3.18 1.61
N SER A 45 6.46 3.23 2.29
CA SER A 45 5.18 3.17 1.57
C SER A 45 4.97 4.45 0.75
N LEU A 46 4.11 4.38 -0.25
CA LEU A 46 3.74 5.55 -1.05
C LEU A 46 3.20 6.67 -0.15
N LEU A 47 2.47 6.33 0.91
CA LEU A 47 2.02 7.31 1.90
C LEU A 47 3.19 8.02 2.61
N GLN A 48 4.27 7.30 2.95
CA GLN A 48 5.47 7.88 3.55
C GLN A 48 6.28 8.70 2.54
N GLU A 49 6.31 8.29 1.27
CA GLU A 49 6.92 9.04 0.17
C GLU A 49 6.18 10.35 -0.16
N LEU A 50 4.87 10.37 0.08
CA LEU A 50 4.02 11.54 -0.12
C LEU A 50 3.89 12.41 1.13
N ALA A 51 4.53 12.04 2.25
CA ALA A 51 4.47 12.83 3.48
C ALA A 51 5.06 14.23 3.25
N GLY A 52 4.21 15.25 3.30
CA GLY A 52 4.56 16.66 3.06
C GLY A 52 3.32 17.55 3.02
N ASP A 53 3.50 18.87 2.99
CA ASP A 53 2.42 19.86 3.11
C ASP A 53 1.36 19.79 1.99
N ASP A 54 1.71 19.19 0.86
CA ASP A 54 0.87 19.09 -0.33
C ASP A 54 0.00 17.81 -0.39
N PHE A 55 0.15 16.91 0.59
CA PHE A 55 -0.61 15.66 0.66
C PHE A 55 -1.36 15.50 1.98
N GLU A 56 -2.67 15.64 1.93
CA GLU A 56 -3.58 15.35 3.04
C GLU A 56 -4.44 14.16 2.67
N LYS A 57 -4.14 12.99 3.25
CA LYS A 57 -4.84 11.75 2.90
C LYS A 57 -6.35 11.89 3.14
N LEU A 58 -7.15 11.45 2.18
CA LEU A 58 -8.58 11.20 2.42
C LEU A 58 -8.74 10.01 3.36
N ASN A 59 -9.83 10.01 4.11
CA ASN A 59 -10.14 8.90 4.99
C ASN A 59 -10.53 7.67 4.15
N THR A 60 -9.72 6.61 4.22
CA THR A 60 -9.93 5.35 3.50
C THR A 60 -10.57 4.26 4.37
N ALA A 61 -11.01 4.58 5.59
CA ALA A 61 -11.75 3.64 6.44
C ALA A 61 -13.17 3.46 5.88
N THR A 62 -13.61 2.22 5.78
CA THR A 62 -14.83 1.82 5.06
C THR A 62 -16.11 2.15 5.83
N ASP A 63 -16.00 2.26 7.14
CA ASP A 63 -17.05 2.53 8.12
C ASP A 63 -17.09 4.01 8.57
N ASN A 64 -16.19 4.85 8.06
CA ASN A 64 -16.10 6.24 8.44
C ASN A 64 -16.69 7.15 7.33
N PRO A 65 -17.74 7.94 7.62
CA PRO A 65 -18.34 8.87 6.67
C PRO A 65 -17.52 10.17 6.47
N GLU A 66 -16.41 10.32 7.18
CA GLU A 66 -15.49 11.43 7.00
C GLU A 66 -15.00 11.49 5.56
N HIS A 67 -15.09 12.70 4.99
CA HIS A 67 -14.79 13.01 3.59
C HIS A 67 -15.71 12.39 2.53
N ASP A 68 -16.92 11.90 2.88
CA ASP A 68 -17.86 11.33 1.90
C ASP A 68 -18.26 12.33 0.80
N LYS A 69 -18.28 13.64 1.10
CA LYS A 69 -18.53 14.69 0.11
C LYS A 69 -17.42 14.74 -0.94
N GLU A 70 -16.16 14.76 -0.50
CA GLU A 70 -14.97 14.73 -1.35
C GLU A 70 -14.92 13.45 -2.18
N TRP A 71 -15.23 12.30 -1.57
CA TRP A 71 -15.35 11.04 -2.29
C TRP A 71 -16.46 11.08 -3.35
N GLY A 72 -17.61 11.69 -3.04
CA GLY A 72 -18.68 11.93 -4.00
C GLY A 72 -18.25 12.76 -5.21
N GLU A 73 -17.48 13.83 -5.00
CA GLU A 73 -16.93 14.65 -6.08
C GLU A 73 -15.92 13.88 -6.93
N LEU A 74 -15.07 13.07 -6.31
CA LEU A 74 -14.14 12.19 -7.03
C LEU A 74 -14.88 11.14 -7.86
N ILE A 75 -15.97 10.56 -7.36
CA ILE A 75 -16.79 9.61 -8.15
C ILE A 75 -17.39 10.31 -9.37
N LYS A 76 -17.91 11.53 -9.23
CA LYS A 76 -18.41 12.31 -10.37
C LYS A 76 -17.31 12.52 -11.42
N LYS A 77 -16.08 12.82 -10.99
CA LYS A 77 -14.90 12.91 -11.88
C LYS A 77 -14.49 11.56 -12.45
N TYR A 78 -14.61 10.47 -11.72
CA TYR A 78 -14.29 9.14 -12.22
C TYR A 78 -15.26 8.69 -13.34
N LEU A 79 -16.55 8.98 -13.15
CA LEU A 79 -17.60 8.74 -14.14
C LEU A 79 -17.42 9.64 -15.37
N ASN A 80 -16.92 10.87 -15.17
CA ASN A 80 -16.65 11.85 -16.23
C ASN A 80 -15.17 12.30 -16.23
N PRO A 81 -14.24 11.43 -16.65
CA PRO A 81 -12.80 11.61 -16.42
C PRO A 81 -12.17 12.74 -17.25
N GLY A 82 -12.77 13.17 -18.36
CA GLY A 82 -12.09 14.06 -19.30
C GLY A 82 -10.72 13.49 -19.69
N ASN A 83 -9.65 14.23 -19.40
CA ASN A 83 -8.25 13.83 -19.65
C ASN A 83 -7.53 13.23 -18.43
N ILE A 84 -8.24 12.98 -17.32
CA ILE A 84 -7.67 12.51 -16.07
C ILE A 84 -7.50 10.99 -16.13
N LYS A 85 -6.32 10.50 -15.76
CA LYS A 85 -6.07 9.05 -15.63
C LYS A 85 -6.88 8.48 -14.48
N LYS A 86 -7.63 7.41 -14.77
CA LYS A 86 -8.41 6.68 -13.76
C LYS A 86 -7.49 5.86 -12.86
N ILE A 87 -7.81 5.86 -11.56
CA ILE A 87 -7.25 4.89 -10.63
C ILE A 87 -7.74 3.49 -10.96
N ASN A 88 -6.87 2.49 -10.79
CA ASN A 88 -7.25 1.10 -11.02
C ASN A 88 -8.13 0.62 -9.86
N LEU A 89 -9.31 0.11 -10.18
CA LEU A 89 -10.29 -0.36 -9.19
C LEU A 89 -10.46 -1.87 -9.31
N ALA A 90 -10.48 -2.57 -8.17
CA ALA A 90 -10.88 -3.98 -8.12
C ALA A 90 -12.37 -4.16 -8.43
N THR A 91 -13.19 -3.17 -8.06
CA THR A 91 -14.64 -3.14 -8.30
C THR A 91 -14.98 -1.95 -9.19
N PRO A 92 -15.68 -2.14 -10.31
CA PRO A 92 -16.02 -1.05 -11.21
C PRO A 92 -17.02 -0.09 -10.57
N ILE A 93 -16.72 1.21 -10.65
CA ILE A 93 -17.67 2.28 -10.34
C ILE A 93 -18.68 2.40 -11.48
N THR A 94 -19.97 2.40 -11.14
CA THR A 94 -21.07 2.51 -12.12
C THR A 94 -22.01 3.65 -11.77
N ALA A 95 -22.61 4.28 -12.78
CA ALA A 95 -23.65 5.28 -12.57
C ALA A 95 -24.98 4.60 -12.25
N GLY A 96 -25.76 5.19 -11.34
CA GLY A 96 -27.09 4.70 -10.98
C GLY A 96 -27.50 5.12 -9.57
N ASP A 97 -28.81 5.23 -9.36
CA ASP A 97 -29.38 5.54 -8.05
C ASP A 97 -29.06 4.41 -7.06
N GLY A 98 -28.66 4.77 -5.84
CA GLY A 98 -28.28 3.83 -4.79
C GLY A 98 -26.86 3.25 -4.90
N LYS A 99 -26.08 3.59 -5.93
CA LYS A 99 -24.69 3.10 -6.10
C LYS A 99 -23.63 3.95 -5.41
N THR A 100 -23.99 5.10 -4.84
CA THR A 100 -23.04 6.05 -4.25
C THR A 100 -22.19 5.40 -3.15
N ALA A 101 -22.79 4.65 -2.22
CA ALA A 101 -22.05 4.00 -1.14
C ALA A 101 -21.06 2.94 -1.66
N ASP A 102 -21.52 2.07 -2.58
CA ASP A 102 -20.68 1.04 -3.22
C ASP A 102 -19.51 1.66 -3.98
N ASN A 103 -19.77 2.75 -4.70
CA ASN A 103 -18.76 3.48 -5.48
C ASN A 103 -17.73 4.17 -4.56
N ILE A 104 -18.16 4.77 -3.44
CA ILE A 104 -17.27 5.35 -2.42
C ILE A 104 -16.39 4.25 -1.84
N LEU A 105 -16.98 3.10 -1.50
CA LEU A 105 -16.25 1.96 -0.94
C LEU A 105 -15.19 1.43 -1.91
N ALA A 106 -15.53 1.27 -3.19
CA ALA A 106 -14.60 0.84 -4.24
C ALA A 106 -13.40 1.80 -4.36
N LEU A 107 -13.67 3.11 -4.33
CA LEU A 107 -12.63 4.14 -4.45
C LEU A 107 -11.76 4.23 -3.17
N LYS A 108 -12.36 4.16 -1.97
CA LYS A 108 -11.65 4.08 -0.68
C LYS A 108 -10.69 2.89 -0.66
N ASN A 109 -11.13 1.72 -1.11
CA ASN A 109 -10.31 0.52 -1.17
C ASN A 109 -9.15 0.66 -2.15
N ALA A 110 -9.38 1.19 -3.35
CA ALA A 110 -8.33 1.42 -4.33
C ALA A 110 -7.26 2.40 -3.80
N CYS A 111 -7.69 3.47 -3.15
CA CYS A 111 -6.78 4.40 -2.50
C CYS A 111 -6.00 3.77 -1.35
N LYS A 112 -6.64 2.94 -0.52
CA LYS A 112 -5.97 2.20 0.55
C LYS A 112 -4.86 1.31 -0.02
N THR A 113 -5.15 0.52 -1.04
CA THR A 113 -4.17 -0.35 -1.71
C THR A 113 -3.04 0.46 -2.34
N LEU A 114 -3.36 1.56 -3.04
CA LEU A 114 -2.35 2.40 -3.67
C LEU A 114 -1.40 3.03 -2.64
N LEU A 115 -1.92 3.56 -1.53
CA LEU A 115 -1.12 4.20 -0.48
C LEU A 115 -0.26 3.21 0.33
N GLN A 116 -0.68 1.94 0.40
CA GLN A 116 0.08 0.86 1.05
C GLN A 116 1.20 0.29 0.17
N LYS A 117 1.23 0.63 -1.14
CA LYS A 117 2.28 0.20 -2.05
C LYS A 117 3.65 0.67 -1.55
N SER A 118 4.59 -0.26 -1.39
CA SER A 118 5.98 0.01 -0.94
C SER A 118 7.04 -0.40 -1.98
N GLU A 119 6.64 -1.12 -3.02
CA GLU A 119 7.54 -1.62 -4.07
C GLU A 119 7.18 -1.00 -5.42
N ASN A 120 8.19 -0.75 -6.26
CA ASN A 120 8.02 -0.21 -7.62
C ASN A 120 7.15 1.07 -7.65
N ILE A 121 7.34 1.96 -6.68
CA ILE A 121 6.69 3.27 -6.65
C ILE A 121 7.25 4.11 -7.79
N VAL A 122 6.41 4.43 -8.78
CA VAL A 122 6.75 5.32 -9.89
C VAL A 122 6.02 6.65 -9.77
N ASP A 123 6.48 7.68 -10.50
CA ASP A 123 5.86 9.01 -10.45
C ASP A 123 4.36 8.98 -10.80
N LYS A 124 3.94 8.03 -11.65
CA LYS A 124 2.53 7.82 -11.96
C LYS A 124 1.70 7.40 -10.74
N ASP A 125 2.27 6.61 -9.82
CA ASP A 125 1.57 6.23 -8.58
C ASP A 125 1.42 7.43 -7.65
N LYS A 126 2.46 8.27 -7.56
CA LYS A 126 2.45 9.52 -6.79
C LYS A 126 1.40 10.49 -7.34
N GLU A 127 1.39 10.72 -8.65
CA GLU A 127 0.38 11.53 -9.35
C GLU A 127 -1.04 10.99 -9.08
N MET A 128 -1.22 9.67 -9.17
CA MET A 128 -2.52 9.03 -8.95
C MET A 128 -3.01 9.18 -7.52
N ALA A 129 -2.15 8.99 -6.53
CA ALA A 129 -2.49 9.21 -5.14
C ALA A 129 -2.84 10.68 -4.86
N ARG A 130 -2.09 11.63 -5.45
CA ARG A 130 -2.39 13.07 -5.32
C ARG A 130 -3.72 13.47 -5.96
N ASN A 131 -4.11 12.81 -7.04
CA ASN A 131 -5.36 13.09 -7.72
C ASN A 131 -6.57 12.42 -7.07
N TRP A 132 -6.42 11.19 -6.58
CA TRP A 132 -7.57 10.38 -6.15
C TRP A 132 -7.66 10.14 -4.65
N CYS A 133 -6.57 10.29 -3.90
CA CYS A 133 -6.49 9.92 -2.48
C CYS A 133 -6.12 11.10 -1.58
N ASN A 134 -6.07 12.31 -2.13
CA ASN A 134 -5.71 13.54 -1.43
C ASN A 134 -6.93 14.46 -1.33
N LYS A 135 -7.18 15.00 -0.14
CA LYS A 135 -8.24 15.98 0.12
C LYS A 135 -7.98 17.31 -0.60
N LYS A 136 -6.72 17.65 -0.83
CA LYS A 136 -6.30 18.83 -1.59
C LYS A 136 -6.25 18.58 -3.11
N SER A 137 -6.79 17.45 -3.58
CA SER A 137 -6.80 17.10 -5.00
C SER A 137 -7.42 18.20 -5.85
N ALA A 138 -6.78 18.51 -6.98
CA ALA A 138 -7.32 19.42 -7.99
C ALA A 138 -8.63 18.91 -8.63
N LEU A 139 -8.96 17.63 -8.43
CA LEU A 139 -10.20 17.04 -8.93
C LEU A 139 -11.42 17.42 -8.09
N ILE A 140 -11.20 17.78 -6.83
CA ILE A 140 -12.25 18.21 -5.91
C ILE A 140 -12.46 19.72 -6.14
N PRO A 141 -13.68 20.17 -6.48
CA PRO A 141 -13.96 21.59 -6.62
C PRO A 141 -13.66 22.29 -5.30
N LYS A 142 -12.68 23.20 -5.27
CA LYS A 142 -12.51 24.10 -4.14
C LYS A 142 -13.74 24.99 -4.11
N ALA A 143 -14.40 25.10 -2.96
CA ALA A 143 -15.42 26.12 -2.76
C ALA A 143 -14.75 27.46 -3.08
N THR A 144 -15.18 28.10 -4.16
CA THR A 144 -14.69 29.41 -4.57
C THR A 144 -15.05 30.38 -3.45
N GLU A 145 -14.11 30.67 -2.55
CA GLU A 145 -14.24 31.86 -1.71
C GLU A 145 -14.26 33.07 -2.63
N GLY A 146 -15.44 33.67 -2.77
CA GLY A 146 -15.64 35.06 -3.12
C GLY A 146 -14.92 35.60 -4.35
N SER A 147 -15.43 35.33 -5.55
CA SER A 147 -15.42 36.35 -6.61
C SER A 147 -16.74 37.10 -6.55
N LEU A 148 -16.81 38.08 -5.64
CA LEU A 148 -17.85 39.12 -5.70
C LEU A 148 -17.74 39.84 -7.06
N PRO A 149 -18.82 40.04 -7.81
CA PRO A 149 -18.80 40.96 -8.94
C PRO A 149 -18.56 42.37 -8.38
N ARG A 150 -17.45 42.97 -8.79
CA ARG A 150 -17.19 44.39 -8.56
C ARG A 150 -18.14 45.15 -9.49
N ALA A 151 -19.22 45.68 -8.90
CA ALA A 151 -20.13 46.62 -9.53
C ALA A 151 -19.42 47.97 -9.78
#